data_AF-A0A846KRV5-F1
#
_entry.id   AF-A0A846KRV5-F1
#
_cell.length_a   1.000
_cell.length_b   1.000
_cell.length_c   1.000
_cell.angle_alpha   90.00
_cell.angle_beta   90.00
_cell.angle_gamma   90.00
#
_symmetry.space_group_name_H-M   'P 1'
#
loop_
_entity.id
_entity.type
_entity.pdbx_description
1 polymer ?
#
loop_
_entity_poly.entity_id
_entity_poly.type
_entity_poly.pdbx_seq_one_letter_code
_entity_poly.pdbx_strand_id
1 'polypeptide(L)'
;GYPYKVGGLNLVGLKRKGFSLDLRNELFKAFKYTYRMGLRLTEALEKIQKELRPIKEVLEWIEFCKNSKRGLIGLEGITKNVEQEQPLEKLSVVK
;
A
#
# COMPACT_ATOMS: atom_id res chain seq x y z
N GLY A 1 -15.73 11.28 9.99
CA GLY A 1 -15.77 12.25 11.11
C GLY A 1 -14.39 12.75 11.39
N TYR A 2 -14.25 13.66 12.35
CA TYR A 2 -12.95 14.03 12.92
C TYR A 2 -12.69 13.13 14.14
N PRO A 3 -11.53 12.45 14.23
CA PRO A 3 -10.45 12.38 13.24
C PRO A 3 -10.81 11.54 12.02
N TYR A 4 -10.20 11.87 10.87
CA TYR A 4 -10.39 11.14 9.62
C TYR A 4 -9.87 9.70 9.73
N LYS A 5 -10.64 8.75 9.22
CA LYS A 5 -10.30 7.32 9.22
C LYS A 5 -10.58 6.72 7.85
N VAL A 6 -9.83 5.69 7.51
CA VAL A 6 -10.08 4.90 6.29
C VAL A 6 -11.38 4.11 6.47
N GLY A 7 -12.39 4.41 5.65
CA GLY A 7 -13.71 3.76 5.73
C GLY A 7 -13.83 2.46 4.92
N GLY A 8 -12.93 2.21 3.98
CA GLY A 8 -13.00 1.08 3.06
C GLY A 8 -12.97 1.49 1.59
N LEU A 9 -13.15 0.50 0.71
CA LEU A 9 -13.24 0.70 -0.74
C LEU A 9 -14.64 1.21 -1.13
N ASN A 10 -14.72 2.16 -2.07
CA ASN A 10 -15.98 2.71 -2.57
C ASN A 10 -16.72 1.73 -3.51
N LEU A 11 -17.22 0.62 -2.97
CA LEU A 11 -17.89 -0.43 -3.73
C LEU A 11 -19.16 0.06 -4.44
N VAL A 12 -19.92 0.97 -3.81
CA VAL A 12 -21.14 1.56 -4.40
C VAL A 12 -20.78 2.40 -5.64
N GLY A 13 -19.75 3.23 -5.56
CA GLY A 13 -19.27 4.04 -6.68
C GLY A 13 -18.75 3.19 -7.84
N LEU A 14 -17.98 2.15 -7.54
CA LEU A 14 -17.50 1.19 -8.53
C LEU A 14 -18.66 0.45 -9.22
N LYS A 15 -19.65 0.00 -8.46
CA LYS A 15 -20.85 -0.64 -9.03
C LYS A 15 -21.60 0.31 -9.96
N ARG A 16 -21.79 1.56 -9.57
CA ARG A 16 -22.48 2.58 -10.37
C ARG A 16 -21.73 2.92 -11.67
N LYS A 17 -20.41 2.82 -11.67
CA LYS A 17 -19.57 3.03 -12.85
C LYS A 17 -19.44 1.78 -13.75
N GLY A 18 -20.11 0.67 -13.41
CA GLY A 18 -20.13 -0.53 -14.24
C GLY A 18 -18.90 -1.42 -14.11
N PHE A 19 -18.09 -1.26 -13.05
CA PHE A 19 -16.96 -2.14 -12.81
C PHE A 19 -17.43 -3.58 -12.55
N SER A 20 -16.82 -4.55 -13.24
CA SER A 20 -17.15 -5.96 -13.10
C SER A 20 -16.97 -6.43 -11.66
N LEU A 21 -17.67 -7.51 -11.28
CA LEU A 21 -17.51 -8.10 -9.95
C LEU A 21 -16.07 -8.56 -9.71
N ASP A 22 -15.49 -9.20 -10.70
CA ASP A 22 -14.09 -9.64 -10.75
C ASP A 22 -13.09 -8.53 -10.43
N LEU A 23 -13.24 -7.38 -11.10
CA LEU A 23 -12.36 -6.24 -10.90
C LEU A 23 -12.53 -5.64 -9.50
N ARG A 24 -13.78 -5.49 -9.04
CA ARG A 24 -14.08 -5.04 -7.67
C ARG A 24 -13.47 -5.96 -6.62
N ASN A 25 -13.47 -7.27 -6.86
CA ASN A 25 -12.85 -8.25 -5.97
C ASN A 25 -11.32 -8.10 -5.93
N GLU A 26 -10.66 -7.90 -7.06
CA GLU A 26 -9.22 -7.64 -7.10
C GLU A 26 -8.85 -6.34 -6.37
N LEU A 27 -9.58 -5.25 -6.60
CA LEU A 27 -9.38 -3.99 -5.87
C LEU A 27 -9.62 -4.15 -4.37
N PHE A 28 -10.64 -4.92 -3.98
CA PHE A 28 -10.92 -5.18 -2.58
C PHE A 28 -9.80 -5.97 -1.90
N LYS A 29 -9.23 -6.98 -2.59
CA LYS A 29 -8.05 -7.70 -2.12
C LYS A 29 -6.85 -6.75 -1.97
N ALA A 30 -6.56 -5.92 -2.97
CA ALA A 30 -5.46 -4.95 -2.93
C ALA A 30 -5.59 -4.00 -1.72
N PHE A 31 -6.80 -3.48 -1.51
CA PHE A 31 -7.12 -2.66 -0.34
C PHE A 31 -6.90 -3.44 0.98
N LYS A 32 -7.32 -4.72 1.05
CA LYS A 32 -7.14 -5.57 2.24
C LYS A 32 -5.67 -5.80 2.56
N TYR A 33 -4.82 -6.10 1.58
CA TYR A 33 -3.37 -6.23 1.78
C TYR A 33 -2.77 -4.94 2.34
N THR A 34 -3.20 -3.79 1.80
CA THR A 34 -2.67 -2.49 2.18
C THR A 34 -3.07 -2.07 3.60
N TYR A 35 -4.33 -2.27 4.01
CA TYR A 35 -4.87 -1.68 5.24
C TYR A 35 -5.27 -2.65 6.35
N ARG A 36 -5.41 -3.96 6.06
CA ARG A 36 -6.01 -4.91 7.01
C ARG A 36 -5.11 -6.08 7.38
N MET A 37 -3.97 -6.26 6.70
CA MET A 37 -3.06 -7.38 6.95
C MET A 37 -1.93 -7.05 7.92
N GLY A 38 -1.84 -5.80 8.41
CA GLY A 38 -0.77 -5.39 9.32
C GLY A 38 0.63 -5.42 8.69
N LEU A 39 0.70 -5.45 7.36
CA LEU A 39 1.93 -5.49 6.59
C LEU A 39 2.51 -4.08 6.43
N ARG A 40 3.82 -4.01 6.21
CA ARG A 40 4.41 -2.78 5.70
C ARG A 40 3.92 -2.49 4.29
N LEU A 41 3.90 -1.22 3.90
CA LEU A 41 3.44 -0.81 2.57
C LEU A 41 4.24 -1.51 1.46
N THR A 42 5.56 -1.61 1.61
CA THR A 42 6.43 -2.34 0.66
C THR A 42 6.05 -3.81 0.54
N GLU A 43 5.91 -4.50 1.67
CA GLU A 43 5.50 -5.91 1.74
C GLU A 43 4.10 -6.12 1.15
N ALA A 44 3.16 -5.23 1.45
CA ALA A 44 1.81 -5.27 0.90
C ALA A 44 1.82 -5.11 -0.62
N LEU A 45 2.61 -4.17 -1.17
CA LEU A 45 2.72 -3.95 -2.60
C LEU A 45 3.37 -5.13 -3.32
N GLU A 46 4.38 -5.77 -2.72
CA GLU A 46 4.96 -6.99 -3.26
C GLU A 46 3.95 -8.14 -3.31
N LYS A 47 3.16 -8.33 -2.25
CA LYS A 47 2.09 -9.34 -2.24
C LYS A 47 1.03 -9.06 -3.28
N ILE A 48 0.62 -7.80 -3.42
CA ILE A 48 -0.34 -7.39 -4.45
C ILE A 48 0.19 -7.76 -5.84
N GLN A 49 1.46 -7.48 -6.12
CA GLN A 49 2.07 -7.77 -7.41
C GLN A 49 2.24 -9.27 -7.69
N LYS A 50 2.42 -10.10 -6.66
CA LYS A 50 2.58 -11.56 -6.79
C LYS A 50 1.25 -12.32 -6.82
N GLU A 51 0.26 -11.90 -6.03
CA GLU A 51 -0.95 -12.68 -5.76
C GLU A 51 -2.18 -12.22 -6.55
N LEU A 52 -2.23 -10.95 -6.99
CA LEU A 52 -3.38 -10.42 -7.74
C LEU A 52 -3.13 -10.42 -9.25
N ARG A 53 -4.23 -10.40 -10.01
CA ARG A 53 -4.16 -10.25 -11.46
C ARG A 53 -3.60 -8.85 -11.80
N PRO A 54 -2.64 -8.72 -12.74
CA PRO A 54 -2.06 -7.45 -13.14
C PRO A 54 -3.02 -6.67 -14.07
N ILE A 55 -4.19 -6.33 -13.55
CA ILE A 55 -5.18 -5.50 -14.25
C ILE A 55 -4.85 -4.03 -14.06
N LYS A 56 -5.28 -3.21 -15.01
CA LYS A 56 -5.00 -1.77 -15.06
C LYS A 56 -5.26 -1.08 -13.72
N GLU A 57 -6.40 -1.32 -13.10
CA GLU A 57 -6.82 -0.65 -11.86
C GLU A 57 -5.97 -1.06 -10.64
N VAL A 58 -5.48 -2.30 -10.62
CA VAL A 58 -4.57 -2.78 -9.57
C VAL A 58 -3.18 -2.19 -9.77
N LEU A 59 -2.71 -2.06 -11.02
CA LEU A 59 -1.44 -1.41 -11.33
C LEU A 59 -1.47 0.08 -10.98
N GLU A 60 -2.55 0.77 -11.32
CA GLU A 60 -2.79 2.16 -10.93
C GLU A 60 -2.81 2.32 -9.40
N TRP A 61 -3.39 1.37 -8.66
CA TRP A 61 -3.34 1.35 -7.20
C TRP A 61 -1.92 1.24 -6.66
N ILE A 62 -1.12 0.31 -7.21
CA ILE A 62 0.29 0.12 -6.81
C ILE A 62 1.09 1.40 -7.07
N GLU A 63 0.94 1.97 -8.27
CA GLU A 63 1.64 3.18 -8.67
C GLU A 63 1.28 4.37 -7.78
N PHE A 64 -0.01 4.56 -7.49
CA PHE A 64 -0.48 5.57 -6.55
C PHE A 64 0.16 5.42 -5.16
N CYS A 65 0.22 4.19 -4.65
CA CYS A 65 0.82 3.92 -3.34
C CYS A 65 2.32 4.23 -3.33
N LYS A 66 3.05 3.88 -4.40
CA LYS A 66 4.50 4.14 -4.54
C LYS A 66 4.81 5.63 -4.68
N ASN A 67 4.00 6.36 -5.44
CA ASN A 67 4.25 7.76 -5.76
C ASN A 67 3.66 8.75 -4.73
N SER A 68 3.07 8.26 -3.64
CA SER A 68 2.48 9.13 -2.63
C SER A 68 3.53 9.87 -1.79
N LYS A 69 3.74 11.16 -2.10
CA LYS A 69 4.72 12.03 -1.42
C LYS A 69 4.46 12.26 0.07
N ARG A 70 3.19 12.18 0.50
CA ARG A 70 2.77 12.46 1.90
C ARG A 70 2.43 11.18 2.67
N GLY A 71 2.70 10.01 2.08
CA GLY A 71 2.23 8.74 2.60
C GLY A 71 0.72 8.53 2.41
N LEU A 72 0.19 7.52 3.08
CA LEU A 72 -1.21 7.10 2.97
C LEU A 72 -1.87 7.25 4.35
N ILE A 73 -3.11 7.75 4.36
CA ILE A 73 -3.89 7.94 5.59
C ILE A 73 -4.08 6.61 6.33
N GLY A 74 -3.91 6.60 7.66
CA GLY A 74 -4.11 5.39 8.48
C GLY A 74 -2.98 4.37 8.39
N LEU A 75 -1.90 4.66 7.66
CA LEU A 75 -0.63 3.93 7.71
C LEU A 75 0.37 4.72 8.57
N GLU A 76 0.03 4.91 9.85
CA GLU A 76 0.93 5.56 10.81
C GLU A 76 2.05 4.57 11.21
N GLY A 77 3.30 4.97 11.02
CA GLY A 77 4.48 4.21 11.48
C GLY A 77 5.19 3.32 10.45
N ILE A 78 4.77 3.32 9.19
CA ILE A 78 5.40 2.49 8.13
C ILE A 78 6.06 3.33 7.02
N THR A 79 5.89 4.65 7.04
CA THR A 79 6.65 5.58 6.19
C THR A 79 7.81 6.21 6.96
N LYS A 80 8.56 5.42 7.74
CA LYS A 80 9.91 5.87 8.12
C LYS A 80 10.76 5.81 6.84
N ASN A 81 11.37 6.94 6.53
CA ASN A 81 12.21 7.19 5.35
C ASN A 81 13.09 6.00 4.97
N VAL A 82 13.21 5.73 3.67
CA VAL A 82 14.19 4.81 3.06
C VAL A 82 15.63 5.37 3.16
N GLU A 83 15.91 6.24 4.14
CA GLU A 83 17.23 6.83 4.35
C GLU A 83 17.65 6.57 5.79
N GLN A 84 18.34 5.44 6.00
CA GLN A 84 19.47 5.24 6.92
C GLN A 84 19.84 3.74 6.98
N GLU A 85 20.39 3.19 5.91
CA GLU A 85 21.44 2.18 6.05
C GLU A 85 22.77 2.93 6.11
N GLN A 86 23.27 3.16 7.33
CA GLN A 86 24.67 3.53 7.53
C GLN A 86 25.50 2.24 7.38
N PRO A 87 26.55 2.20 6.54
CA PRO A 87 27.38 1.01 6.39
C PRO A 87 28.03 0.62 7.72
N LEU A 88 28.04 -0.68 7.99
CA LEU A 88 28.59 -1.32 9.17
C LEU A 88 30.13 -1.38 9.14
N GLU A 89 30.83 -0.24 9.03
CA GLU A 89 32.31 -0.22 8.99
C GLU A 89 32.92 1.01 9.68
N LYS A 90 32.71 1.21 10.98
CA LYS A 90 33.63 2.00 11.84
C LYS A 90 33.66 1.51 13.29
N LEU A 91 33.73 0.18 13.51
CA LEU A 91 33.98 -0.38 14.85
C LEU A 91 35.21 -1.30 14.88
N SER A 92 36.33 -0.79 14.41
CA SER A 92 37.73 -1.23 14.66
C SER A 92 38.56 -0.34 13.74
N VAL A 93 39.36 0.63 14.20
CA VAL A 93 40.61 0.48 14.93
C VAL A 93 40.92 1.84 15.58
N VAL A 94 40.81 1.94 16.91
CA VAL A 94 41.68 2.80 17.73
C VAL A 94 41.97 2.03 19.01
N LYS A 95 43.07 1.30 18.97
CA LYS A 95 43.95 1.05 20.12
C LYS A 95 45.37 1.18 19.62
#